data_AF-A0A929U7Z4-F1
#
_entry.id   AF-A0A929U7Z4-F1
#
_cell.length_a   1.000
_cell.length_b   1.000
_cell.length_c   1.000
_cell.angle_alpha   90.00
_cell.angle_beta   90.00
_cell.angle_gamma   90.00
#
_symmetry.space_group_name_H-M   'P 1'
#
loop_
_entity.id
_entity.type
_entity.pdbx_description
1 polymer ?
#
loop_
_entity_poly.entity_id
_entity_poly.type
_entity_poly.pdbx_seq_one_letter_code
_entity_poly.pdbx_strand_id
1 'polypeptide(L)'
;LAEVIAGIGKFRNNKLNILSYLFFSQNLLGGFLPIWIMRDYFFADTLERGMSADFCNTLEAMTPIWVLFLMIAGTVIFALIGCMIGKRMFKKHFEKAGMV
;
A
#
# COMPACT_ATOMS: atom_id res chain seq x y z
N LEU A 1 -1.62 -6.06 -12.39
CA LEU A 1 -2.90 -6.41 -11.72
C LEU A 1 -3.84 -5.20 -11.62
N ALA A 2 -3.40 -4.08 -11.03
CA ALA A 2 -4.20 -2.85 -10.94
C ALA A 2 -4.74 -2.37 -12.31
N GLU A 3 -3.90 -2.35 -13.35
CA GLU A 3 -4.31 -1.94 -14.71
C GLU A 3 -5.34 -2.88 -15.35
N VAL A 4 -5.27 -4.17 -15.03
CA VAL A 4 -6.25 -5.17 -15.50
C VAL A 4 -7.61 -4.90 -14.86
N ILE A 5 -7.65 -4.63 -13.55
CA ILE A 5 -8.89 -4.31 -12.83
C ILE A 5 -9.53 -3.02 -13.37
N ALA A 6 -8.72 -2.00 -13.71
CA ALA A 6 -9.21 -0.76 -14.30
C ALA A 6 -9.71 -0.96 -15.73
N GLY A 7 -8.99 -1.79 -16.50
CA GLY A 7 -9.32 -2.17 -17.87
C GLY A 7 -10.66 -2.91 -17.99
N ILE A 8 -11.00 -3.78 -17.05
CA ILE A 8 -12.32 -4.44 -16.98
C ILE A 8 -13.45 -3.41 -16.89
N GLY A 9 -13.22 -2.30 -16.19
CA GLY A 9 -14.16 -1.19 -16.08
C GLY A 9 -14.13 -0.19 -17.24
N LYS A 10 -13.34 -0.46 -18.30
CA LYS A 10 -13.01 0.47 -19.39
C LYS A 10 -12.56 1.85 -18.88
N PHE A 11 -11.96 1.91 -17.69
CA PHE A 11 -11.61 3.15 -16.98
C PHE A 11 -12.78 4.13 -16.70
N ARG A 12 -14.03 3.76 -17.03
CA ARG A 12 -15.23 4.60 -16.82
C ARG A 12 -15.98 4.26 -15.54
N ASN A 13 -15.74 3.08 -14.97
CA ASN A 13 -16.39 2.67 -13.72
C ASN A 13 -15.58 3.13 -12.50
N ASN A 14 -16.09 4.13 -11.79
CA ASN A 14 -15.48 4.69 -10.59
C ASN A 14 -15.17 3.65 -9.51
N LYS A 15 -15.97 2.58 -9.36
CA LYS A 15 -15.74 1.55 -8.34
C LYS A 15 -14.53 0.68 -8.70
N LEU A 16 -14.39 0.29 -9.97
CA LEU A 16 -13.26 -0.51 -10.45
C LEU A 16 -11.96 0.31 -10.47
N ASN A 17 -12.03 1.61 -10.78
CA ASN A 17 -10.86 2.49 -10.69
C ASN A 17 -10.38 2.66 -9.24
N ILE A 18 -11.30 2.80 -8.27
CA ILE A 18 -10.95 2.84 -6.84
C ILE A 18 -10.31 1.52 -6.43
N LEU A 19 -10.88 0.38 -6.83
CA LEU A 19 -10.31 -0.93 -6.51
C LEU A 19 -8.91 -1.10 -7.10
N SER A 20 -8.70 -0.65 -8.33
CA SER A 20 -7.39 -0.67 -8.99
C SER A 20 -6.36 0.19 -8.25
N TYR A 21 -6.77 1.38 -7.80
CA TYR A 21 -5.94 2.25 -6.98
C TYR A 21 -5.59 1.60 -5.64
N LEU A 22 -6.55 0.93 -4.98
CA LEU A 22 -6.29 0.18 -3.75
C LEU A 22 -5.22 -0.89 -3.94
N PHE A 23 -5.33 -1.72 -4.98
CA PHE A 23 -4.33 -2.74 -5.29
C PHE A 23 -2.97 -2.14 -5.66
N PHE A 24 -2.95 -1.02 -6.39
CA PHE A 24 -1.72 -0.30 -6.69
C PHE A 24 -1.05 0.24 -5.42
N SER A 25 -1.82 0.81 -4.49
CA SER A 25 -1.30 1.32 -3.22
C SER A 25 -0.68 0.22 -2.35
N GLN A 26 -1.13 -1.03 -2.48
CA GLN A 26 -0.50 -2.18 -1.78
C GLN A 26 0.86 -2.58 -2.37
N ASN A 27 1.26 -2.10 -3.55
CA ASN A 27 2.55 -2.45 -4.16
C ASN A 27 3.74 -2.14 -3.23
N LEU A 28 3.64 -1.07 -2.43
CA LEU A 28 4.69 -0.68 -1.49
C LEU A 28 4.90 -1.74 -0.38
N LEU A 29 3.85 -2.49 0.00
CA LEU A 29 3.96 -3.58 0.97
C LEU A 29 4.73 -4.79 0.44
N GLY A 30 4.84 -4.93 -0.89
CA GLY A 30 5.57 -6.03 -1.52
C GLY A 30 7.04 -6.08 -1.09
N GLY A 31 7.66 -4.91 -0.84
CA GLY A 31 9.04 -4.83 -0.35
C GLY A 31 9.21 -5.26 1.11
N PHE A 32 8.16 -5.17 1.92
CA PHE A 32 8.19 -5.55 3.34
C PHE A 32 7.73 -7.00 3.57
N LEU A 33 7.08 -7.61 2.58
CA LEU A 33 6.55 -8.97 2.64
C LEU A 33 7.58 -10.05 3.08
N PRO A 34 8.88 -9.97 2.71
CA PRO A 34 9.89 -10.92 3.16
C PRO A 34 10.04 -11.01 4.69
N ILE A 35 9.72 -9.93 5.43
CA ILE A 35 9.75 -9.91 6.90
C ILE A 35 8.82 -10.96 7.50
N TRP A 36 7.69 -11.25 6.84
CA TRP A 36 6.70 -12.21 7.32
C TRP A 36 6.78 -13.57 6.65
N ILE A 37 7.01 -13.62 5.33
CA ILE A 37 7.02 -14.89 4.56
C ILE A 37 8.35 -15.62 4.71
N MET A 38 9.46 -14.87 4.73
CA MET A 38 10.82 -15.38 4.78
C MET A 38 11.51 -14.90 6.06
N ARG A 39 10.77 -14.91 7.18
CA ARG A 39 11.17 -14.29 8.45
C ARG A 39 12.57 -14.72 8.90
N ASP A 40 12.81 -16.03 8.96
CA ASP A 40 14.09 -16.58 9.42
C ASP A 40 15.25 -16.16 8.51
N TYR A 41 15.04 -16.21 7.19
CA TYR A 41 16.04 -15.78 6.21
C TYR A 41 16.29 -14.27 6.26
N PHE A 42 15.23 -13.47 6.42
CA PHE A 42 15.31 -12.03 6.50
C PHE A 42 16.13 -11.58 7.70
N PHE A 43 15.86 -12.12 8.89
CA PHE A 43 16.61 -11.76 10.10
C PHE A 43 18.04 -12.33 10.10
N ALA A 44 18.27 -13.51 9.50
CA ALA A 44 19.61 -14.06 9.31
C ALA A 44 20.46 -13.20 8.35
N ASP A 45 19.95 -12.85 7.16
CA ASP A 45 20.62 -11.94 6.21
C ASP A 45 20.87 -10.57 6.83
N THR A 46 19.91 -10.06 7.60
CA THR A 46 20.01 -8.76 8.28
C THR A 46 21.12 -8.75 9.33
N LEU A 47 21.27 -9.83 10.09
CA LEU A 47 22.34 -10.01 11.07
C LEU A 47 23.71 -10.14 10.35
N GLU A 48 23.79 -10.93 9.28
CA GLU A 48 25.00 -11.10 8.47
C GLU A 48 25.47 -9.80 7.81
N ARG A 49 24.53 -8.91 7.44
CA ARG A 49 24.81 -7.57 6.89
C ARG A 49 25.30 -6.57 7.94
N GLY A 50 25.53 -7.02 9.18
CA GLY A 50 26.16 -6.24 10.25
C GLY A 50 25.17 -5.46 11.12
N MET A 51 23.88 -5.76 11.05
CA MET A 51 22.90 -5.18 11.98
C MET A 51 22.99 -5.86 13.35
N SER A 52 22.74 -5.14 14.44
CA SER A 52 22.86 -5.71 15.79
C SER A 52 21.76 -6.74 16.08
N ALA A 53 22.12 -7.80 16.81
CA ALA A 53 21.15 -8.82 17.25
C ALA A 53 19.98 -8.20 18.05
N ASP A 54 20.25 -7.19 18.88
CA ASP A 54 19.23 -6.47 19.63
C ASP A 54 18.23 -5.74 18.72
N PHE A 55 18.69 -5.18 17.60
CA PHE A 55 17.81 -4.56 16.62
C PHE A 55 16.92 -5.60 15.95
N CYS A 56 17.50 -6.73 15.50
CA CYS A 56 16.74 -7.82 14.88
C CYS A 56 15.67 -8.36 15.84
N ASN A 57 16.04 -8.62 17.10
CA ASN A 57 15.11 -9.12 18.12
C ASN A 57 13.98 -8.12 18.41
N THR A 58 14.29 -6.82 18.48
CA THR A 58 13.28 -5.78 18.71
C THR A 58 12.35 -5.66 17.51
N LEU A 59 12.91 -5.64 16.29
CA LEU A 59 12.14 -5.54 15.07
C LEU A 59 11.21 -6.75 14.91
N GLU A 60 11.73 -7.95 15.20
CA GLU A 60 10.95 -9.18 15.19
C GLU A 60 9.77 -9.13 16.17
N ALA A 61 10.01 -8.67 17.40
CA ALA A 61 8.96 -8.50 18.40
C ALA A 61 7.91 -7.44 17.98
N MET A 62 8.32 -6.42 17.24
CA MET A 62 7.46 -5.35 16.73
C MET A 62 6.71 -5.69 15.44
N THR A 63 7.12 -6.73 14.71
CA THR A 63 6.46 -7.15 13.46
C THR A 63 5.76 -8.53 13.55
N PRO A 64 4.86 -8.77 14.53
CA PRO A 64 4.03 -9.97 14.52
C PRO A 64 3.08 -9.94 13.31
N ILE A 65 2.51 -11.11 12.95
CA ILE A 65 1.66 -11.26 11.75
C ILE A 65 0.46 -10.31 11.73
N TRP A 66 -0.04 -9.90 12.90
CA TRP A 66 -1.13 -8.92 13.02
C TRP A 66 -0.77 -7.53 12.48
N VAL A 67 0.51 -7.15 12.52
CA VAL A 67 0.99 -5.87 11.96
C VAL A 67 0.86 -5.86 10.44
N LEU A 68 1.03 -7.00 9.77
CA LEU A 68 0.79 -7.10 8.33
C LEU A 68 -0.67 -6.74 7.99
N PHE A 69 -1.64 -7.28 8.73
CA PHE A 69 -3.06 -6.94 8.54
C PHE A 69 -3.35 -5.47 8.83
N LEU A 70 -2.74 -4.90 9.88
CA LEU A 70 -2.84 -3.47 10.20
C LEU A 70 -2.25 -2.58 9.10
N MET A 71 -1.11 -2.95 8.51
CA MET A 71 -0.51 -2.21 7.39
C MET A 71 -1.41 -2.22 6.17
N ILE A 72 -1.94 -3.39 5.79
CA ILE A 72 -2.89 -3.52 4.66
C ILE A 72 -4.12 -2.64 4.90
N ALA A 73 -4.74 -2.74 6.08
CA ALA A 73 -5.92 -1.98 6.44
C ALA A 73 -5.63 -0.46 6.44
N GLY A 74 -4.50 -0.06 7.04
CA GLY A 74 -4.04 1.33 7.05
C GLY A 74 -3.87 1.89 5.64
N THR A 75 -3.13 1.18 4.77
CA THR A 75 -2.92 1.59 3.38
C THR A 75 -4.24 1.73 2.62
N VAL A 76 -5.21 0.82 2.84
CA VAL A 76 -6.55 0.94 2.24
C VAL A 76 -7.26 2.22 2.70
N ILE A 77 -7.25 2.51 4.00
CA ILE A 77 -7.88 3.71 4.56
C ILE A 77 -7.24 4.98 3.98
N PHE A 78 -5.91 5.08 3.99
CA PHE A 78 -5.20 6.23 3.44
C PHE A 78 -5.40 6.39 1.93
N ALA A 79 -5.46 5.29 1.18
CA ALA A 79 -5.75 5.32 -0.24
C ALA A 79 -7.18 5.83 -0.51
N LEU A 80 -8.18 5.44 0.29
CA LEU A 80 -9.54 5.98 0.17
C LEU A 80 -9.58 7.48 0.45
N ILE A 81 -8.89 7.94 1.50
CA ILE A 81 -8.77 9.36 1.84
C ILE A 81 -8.10 10.13 0.69
N GLY A 82 -6.98 9.62 0.17
CA GLY A 82 -6.27 10.21 -0.97
C GLY A 82 -7.15 10.30 -2.23
N CYS A 83 -7.96 9.27 -2.50
CA CYS A 83 -8.92 9.27 -3.61
C CYS A 83 -10.00 10.34 -3.42
N MET A 84 -10.55 10.50 -2.22
CA MET A 84 -11.55 11.53 -1.91
C MET A 84 -10.97 12.94 -2.08
N ILE A 85 -9.77 13.18 -1.53
CA ILE A 85 -9.07 14.46 -1.64
C ILE A 85 -8.79 14.77 -3.12
N GLY A 86 -8.24 13.79 -3.86
CA GLY A 86 -7.98 13.92 -5.29
C GLY A 86 -9.23 14.31 -6.08
N LYS A 87 -10.34 13.60 -5.89
CA LYS A 87 -11.63 13.92 -6.54
C LYS A 87 -12.10 15.34 -6.24
N ARG A 88 -12.04 15.77 -4.98
CA ARG A 88 -12.47 17.12 -4.57
C ARG A 88 -11.54 18.19 -5.15
N MET A 89 -10.23 17.93 -5.18
CA MET A 89 -9.25 18.85 -5.75
C MET A 89 -9.41 19.00 -7.25
N PHE A 90 -9.58 17.90 -7.98
CA PHE A 90 -9.82 17.92 -9.42
C PHE A 90 -11.13 18.63 -9.74
N LYS A 91 -12.24 18.30 -9.05
CA LYS A 91 -13.51 18.99 -9.23
C LYS A 91 -13.36 20.51 -9.10
N LYS A 92 -12.70 20.97 -8.03
CA LYS A 92 -12.44 22.40 -7.79
C LYS A 92 -11.56 23.05 -8.88
N HIS A 93 -10.59 22.32 -9.43
CA HIS A 93 -9.75 22.83 -10.53
C HIS A 93 -10.49 22.87 -11.86
N PHE A 94 -11.31 21.86 -12.18
CA PHE A 94 -12.11 21.81 -13.39
C PHE A 94 -13.22 22.88 -13.41
N GLU A 95 -13.89 23.11 -12.27
CA GLU A 95 -14.86 24.20 -12.09
C GLU A 95 -14.20 25.58 -12.27
N LYS A 96 -13.01 25.78 -11.67
CA LYS A 96 -12.24 27.02 -11.86
C LYS A 96 -11.79 27.24 -13.31
N ALA A 97 -11.58 26.17 -14.07
CA ALA A 97 -11.17 26.23 -15.47
C ALA A 97 -12.35 26.35 -16.45
N GLY A 98 -13.61 26.41 -15.95
CA GLY A 98 -14.80 26.50 -16.80
C GLY A 98 -15.11 25.24 -17.62
N MET A 99 -14.50 24.10 -17.26
CA MET A 99 -14.69 22.83 -17.96
C MET A 99 -15.86 22.01 -17.41
N VAL A 100 -16.41 22.38 -16.24
CA VAL A 100 -17.60 21.79 -15.59
C VAL A 100 -18.38 22.90 -14.88
#